data_AF-A0A356I0W4-F1
#
_entry.id   AF-A0A356I0W4-F1
#
_cell.length_a   1.000
_cell.length_b   1.000
_cell.length_c   1.000
_cell.angle_alpha   90.00
_cell.angle_beta   90.00
_cell.angle_gamma   90.00
#
_symmetry.space_group_name_H-M   'P 1'
#
loop_
_entity.id
_entity.type
_entity.pdbx_description
1 polymer ?
#
loop_
_entity_poly.entity_id
_entity_poly.type
_entity_poly.pdbx_seq_one_letter_code
_entity_poly.pdbx_strand_id
1 'polypeptide(L)'
;MNARKSIITVISLFVMLFLFSCVAEKGMVTAGELHAMIKDGEKDMLIIDVRTPAEFNKGYISGAINIPVDKIAGMKDFPYKSKVVLYCTTGVRSFRAKKLLAKKGITDILDLEGGINAWVKNGGEVITPQKTSEMKQQDKVEEEYYSGYPENFVVPKGVCEQGIPPAMEFKKNNGL
;
A
#
# COMPACT_ATOMS: atom_id res chain seq x y z
N MET A 1 -36.71 41.28 -30.33
CA MET A 1 -35.31 40.97 -29.92
C MET A 1 -35.17 40.27 -28.57
N ASN A 2 -36.22 40.19 -27.73
CA ASN A 2 -36.08 39.71 -26.35
C ASN A 2 -36.18 38.17 -26.23
N ALA A 3 -37.02 37.52 -27.04
CA ALA A 3 -37.20 36.06 -27.00
C ALA A 3 -35.91 35.27 -27.33
N ARG A 4 -35.13 35.73 -28.32
CA ARG A 4 -33.86 35.08 -28.69
C ARG A 4 -32.78 35.24 -27.62
N LYS A 5 -32.76 36.37 -26.91
CA LYS A 5 -31.84 36.60 -25.79
C LYS A 5 -32.21 35.72 -24.59
N SER A 6 -33.50 35.60 -24.27
CA SER A 6 -34.00 34.73 -23.19
C SER A 6 -33.73 33.24 -23.44
N ILE A 7 -33.81 32.78 -24.68
CA ILE A 7 -33.51 31.38 -25.03
C ILE A 7 -32.01 31.08 -24.85
N ILE A 8 -31.14 32.01 -25.27
CA ILE A 8 -29.67 31.84 -25.13
C ILE A 8 -29.27 31.82 -23.64
N THR A 9 -29.85 32.69 -22.80
CA THR A 9 -29.57 32.66 -21.35
C THR A 9 -30.06 31.38 -20.69
N VAL A 10 -31.23 30.87 -21.05
CA VAL A 10 -31.74 29.60 -20.47
C VAL A 10 -30.88 28.41 -20.89
N ILE A 11 -30.47 28.34 -22.17
CA ILE A 11 -29.57 27.27 -22.65
C ILE A 11 -28.20 27.39 -21.97
N SER A 12 -27.65 28.60 -21.81
CA SER A 12 -26.39 28.81 -21.11
C SER A 12 -26.47 28.42 -19.63
N LEU A 13 -27.59 28.70 -18.96
CA LEU A 13 -27.81 28.30 -17.57
C LEU A 13 -27.96 26.78 -17.44
N PHE A 14 -28.64 26.16 -18.41
CA PHE A 14 -28.87 24.71 -18.44
C PHE A 14 -27.59 23.94 -18.77
N VAL A 15 -26.75 24.43 -19.69
CA VAL A 15 -25.41 23.87 -20.00
C VAL A 15 -24.47 24.05 -18.81
N MET A 16 -24.53 25.18 -18.11
CA MET A 16 -23.75 25.41 -16.88
C MET A 16 -24.21 24.47 -15.74
N LEU A 17 -25.52 24.23 -15.60
CA LEU A 17 -26.08 23.23 -14.68
C LEU A 17 -25.70 21.79 -15.06
N PHE A 18 -25.61 21.47 -16.34
CA PHE A 18 -25.19 20.14 -16.84
C PHE A 18 -23.69 19.88 -16.62
N LEU A 19 -22.84 20.91 -16.69
CA LEU A 19 -21.41 20.82 -16.39
C LEU A 19 -21.11 20.77 -14.88
N PHE A 20 -22.10 21.01 -14.02
CA PHE A 20 -21.98 20.88 -12.57
C PHE A 20 -22.42 19.50 -12.03
N SER A 21 -22.89 18.60 -12.89
CA SER A 21 -23.29 17.27 -12.46
C SER A 21 -22.08 16.42 -12.06
N CYS A 22 -21.94 16.31 -10.75
CA CYS A 22 -21.16 15.33 -10.00
C CYS A 22 -19.63 15.54 -10.00
N VAL A 23 -19.18 16.54 -9.25
CA VAL A 23 -17.99 16.32 -8.40
C VAL A 23 -18.43 15.37 -7.29
N ALA A 24 -18.58 14.08 -7.61
CA ALA A 24 -18.70 13.05 -6.59
C ALA A 24 -17.39 13.04 -5.83
N GLU A 25 -17.45 13.16 -4.52
CA GLU A 25 -16.32 12.95 -3.61
C GLU A 25 -15.96 11.45 -3.63
N LYS A 26 -15.45 10.96 -4.76
CA LYS A 26 -15.03 9.57 -5.00
C LYS A 26 -13.73 9.31 -4.25
N GLY A 27 -13.86 9.23 -2.94
CA GLY A 27 -12.71 9.15 -2.07
C GLY A 27 -12.66 7.94 -1.16
N MET A 28 -13.76 7.22 -1.05
CA MET A 28 -13.93 6.10 -0.13
C MET A 28 -14.63 4.96 -0.86
N VAL A 29 -14.30 3.74 -0.47
CA VAL A 29 -14.95 2.53 -0.96
C VAL A 29 -15.21 1.61 0.22
N THR A 30 -16.41 1.04 0.30
CA THR A 30 -16.77 0.06 1.32
C THR A 30 -16.20 -1.32 0.97
N ALA A 31 -16.15 -2.23 1.94
CA ALA A 31 -15.75 -3.61 1.70
C ALA A 31 -16.65 -4.31 0.65
N GLY A 32 -17.97 -4.06 0.69
CA GLY A 32 -18.91 -4.65 -0.26
C GLY A 32 -18.72 -4.14 -1.69
N GLU A 33 -18.48 -2.84 -1.86
CA GLU A 33 -18.18 -2.25 -3.17
C GLU A 33 -16.85 -2.77 -3.73
N LEU A 34 -15.80 -2.81 -2.91
CA LEU A 34 -14.51 -3.37 -3.34
C LEU A 34 -14.65 -4.85 -3.72
N HIS A 35 -15.45 -5.61 -2.98
CA HIS A 35 -15.72 -7.01 -3.32
C HIS A 35 -16.41 -7.16 -4.67
N ALA A 36 -17.40 -6.30 -4.97
CA ALA A 36 -18.03 -6.25 -6.28
C ALA A 36 -17.02 -5.89 -7.40
N MET A 37 -16.19 -4.87 -7.19
CA MET A 37 -15.16 -4.46 -8.17
C MET A 37 -14.17 -5.58 -8.49
N ILE A 38 -13.74 -6.34 -7.46
CA ILE A 38 -12.85 -7.50 -7.64
C ILE A 38 -13.58 -8.61 -8.42
N LYS A 39 -14.84 -8.90 -8.07
CA LYS A 39 -15.64 -9.94 -8.71
C LYS A 39 -15.94 -9.64 -10.18
N ASP A 40 -16.22 -8.39 -10.51
CA ASP A 40 -16.50 -7.93 -11.87
C ASP A 40 -15.24 -7.89 -12.74
N GLY A 41 -14.06 -8.13 -12.14
CA GLY A 41 -12.79 -8.26 -12.85
C GLY A 41 -12.31 -6.94 -13.44
N GLU A 42 -12.48 -5.83 -12.72
CA GLU A 42 -12.05 -4.50 -13.16
C GLU A 42 -10.51 -4.46 -13.36
N LYS A 43 -10.05 -4.75 -14.59
CA LYS A 43 -8.63 -5.02 -14.92
C LYS A 43 -7.69 -3.84 -14.70
N ASP A 44 -8.24 -2.64 -14.68
CA ASP A 44 -7.49 -1.39 -14.55
C ASP A 44 -7.48 -0.83 -13.12
N MET A 45 -7.94 -1.62 -12.14
CA MET A 45 -7.82 -1.30 -10.73
C MET A 45 -6.48 -1.78 -10.16
N LEU A 46 -5.86 -0.94 -9.32
CA LEU A 46 -4.69 -1.29 -8.53
C LEU A 46 -5.05 -1.22 -7.04
N ILE A 47 -4.94 -2.35 -6.34
CA ILE A 47 -5.14 -2.42 -4.90
C ILE A 47 -3.78 -2.33 -4.21
N ILE A 48 -3.61 -1.42 -3.27
CA ILE A 48 -2.35 -1.18 -2.57
C ILE A 48 -2.56 -1.27 -1.06
N ASP A 49 -1.78 -2.17 -0.47
CA ASP A 49 -1.65 -2.29 0.98
C ASP A 49 -0.52 -1.38 1.46
N VAL A 50 -0.87 -0.37 2.27
CA VAL A 50 0.13 0.57 2.82
C VAL A 50 0.65 0.19 4.20
N ARG A 51 0.34 -1.02 4.68
CA ARG A 51 0.89 -1.59 5.92
C ARG A 51 2.36 -1.99 5.74
N THR A 52 2.98 -2.41 6.83
CA THR A 52 4.35 -2.95 6.80
C THR A 52 4.42 -4.28 6.03
N PRO A 53 5.57 -4.66 5.46
CA PRO A 53 5.74 -5.95 4.81
C PRO A 53 5.42 -7.14 5.73
N ALA A 54 5.74 -7.02 7.03
CA ALA A 54 5.42 -8.04 8.02
C ALA A 54 3.91 -8.21 8.24
N GLU A 55 3.12 -7.14 8.18
CA GLU A 55 1.66 -7.21 8.24
C GLU A 55 1.07 -7.79 6.94
N PHE A 56 1.62 -7.40 5.79
CA PHE A 56 1.22 -7.92 4.49
C PHE A 56 1.44 -9.44 4.40
N ASN A 57 2.59 -9.91 4.86
CA ASN A 57 2.94 -11.34 4.87
C ASN A 57 2.07 -12.19 5.82
N LYS A 58 1.30 -11.58 6.72
CA LYS A 58 0.32 -12.29 7.56
C LYS A 58 -1.03 -12.51 6.86
N GLY A 59 -1.29 -11.79 5.77
CA GLY A 59 -2.54 -11.84 5.04
C GLY A 59 -2.86 -10.52 4.37
N TYR A 60 -3.27 -10.54 3.10
CA TYR A 60 -3.58 -9.36 2.28
C TYR A 60 -4.79 -9.61 1.36
N ILE A 61 -5.39 -8.55 0.83
CA ILE A 61 -6.52 -8.66 -0.10
C ILE A 61 -6.01 -9.19 -1.45
N SER A 62 -6.71 -10.14 -2.07
CA SER A 62 -6.29 -10.72 -3.36
C SER A 62 -6.00 -9.65 -4.41
N GLY A 63 -4.88 -9.79 -5.13
CA GLY A 63 -4.42 -8.81 -6.12
C GLY A 63 -3.79 -7.54 -5.56
N ALA A 64 -3.70 -7.38 -4.22
CA ALA A 64 -3.02 -6.24 -3.62
C ALA A 64 -1.50 -6.33 -3.76
N ILE A 65 -0.85 -5.18 -3.98
CA ILE A 65 0.60 -5.01 -3.86
C ILE A 65 0.93 -4.26 -2.57
N ASN A 66 2.07 -4.56 -1.95
CA ASN A 66 2.49 -3.84 -0.75
C ASN A 66 3.36 -2.64 -1.10
N ILE A 67 2.90 -1.44 -0.75
CA ILE A 67 3.72 -0.21 -0.79
C ILE A 67 3.53 0.52 0.55
N PRO A 68 4.43 0.31 1.53
CA PRO A 68 4.30 0.92 2.85
C PRO A 68 4.19 2.45 2.78
N VAL A 69 3.37 3.04 3.66
CA VAL A 69 3.10 4.49 3.67
C VAL A 69 4.37 5.35 3.71
N ASP A 70 5.42 4.89 4.40
CA ASP A 70 6.70 5.61 4.50
C ASP A 70 7.45 5.64 3.17
N LYS A 71 7.28 4.59 2.32
CA LYS A 71 7.85 4.55 0.97
C LYS A 71 7.08 5.46 0.02
N ILE A 72 5.75 5.59 0.18
CA ILE A 72 4.91 6.48 -0.62
C ILE A 72 5.35 7.95 -0.48
N ALA A 73 5.73 8.36 0.73
CA ALA A 73 6.20 9.73 0.98
C ALA A 73 7.42 10.10 0.12
N GLY A 74 8.40 9.20 0.03
CA GLY A 74 9.65 9.41 -0.71
C GLY A 74 9.62 9.04 -2.19
N MET A 75 8.54 8.41 -2.67
CA MET A 75 8.45 7.92 -4.05
C MET A 75 8.33 9.06 -5.05
N LYS A 76 9.22 9.11 -6.05
CA LYS A 76 9.14 10.10 -7.15
C LYS A 76 8.03 9.75 -8.13
N ASP A 77 8.01 8.48 -8.56
CA ASP A 77 7.07 7.95 -9.54
C ASP A 77 6.17 6.91 -8.88
N PHE A 78 4.86 7.16 -8.90
CA PHE A 78 3.88 6.20 -8.39
C PHE A 78 3.32 5.38 -9.55
N PRO A 79 3.17 4.04 -9.40
CA PRO A 79 2.59 3.19 -10.45
C PRO A 79 1.09 3.47 -10.58
N TYR A 80 0.75 4.53 -11.30
CA TYR A 80 -0.63 4.95 -11.48
C TYR A 80 -1.33 4.07 -12.52
N LYS A 81 -2.50 3.56 -12.14
CA LYS A 81 -3.49 2.99 -13.05
C LYS A 81 -4.74 3.86 -13.05
N SER A 82 -5.68 3.55 -13.93
CA SER A 82 -6.97 4.24 -14.05
C SER A 82 -7.72 4.36 -12.72
N LYS A 83 -7.60 3.39 -11.80
CA LYS A 83 -8.21 3.44 -10.47
C LYS A 83 -7.28 2.85 -9.42
N VAL A 84 -7.08 3.55 -8.31
CA VAL A 84 -6.25 3.08 -7.18
C VAL A 84 -7.10 2.93 -5.93
N VAL A 85 -7.02 1.76 -5.28
CA VAL A 85 -7.64 1.50 -3.97
C VAL A 85 -6.53 1.34 -2.95
N LEU A 86 -6.51 2.19 -1.93
CA LEU A 86 -5.57 2.09 -0.82
C LEU A 86 -6.26 1.47 0.39
N TYR A 87 -5.53 0.65 1.14
CA TYR A 87 -6.00 0.23 2.45
C TYR A 87 -4.86 0.04 3.44
N CYS A 88 -5.21 0.04 4.72
CA CYS A 88 -4.32 -0.39 5.79
C CYS A 88 -5.10 -1.22 6.82
N THR A 89 -4.68 -1.24 8.09
CA THR A 89 -5.40 -1.99 9.13
C THR A 89 -6.81 -1.44 9.37
N THR A 90 -6.92 -0.13 9.59
CA THR A 90 -8.16 0.54 10.02
C THR A 90 -8.57 1.76 9.17
N GLY A 91 -7.77 2.14 8.16
CA GLY A 91 -8.01 3.31 7.30
C GLY A 91 -7.09 4.52 7.58
N VAL A 92 -6.49 4.64 8.76
CA VAL A 92 -5.72 5.85 9.13
C VAL A 92 -4.46 6.06 8.26
N ARG A 93 -3.70 5.00 7.98
CA ARG A 93 -2.46 5.09 7.18
C ARG A 93 -2.77 5.28 5.69
N SER A 94 -3.81 4.62 5.18
CA SER A 94 -4.24 4.74 3.77
C SER A 94 -4.82 6.13 3.48
N PHE A 95 -5.56 6.72 4.41
CA PHE A 95 -5.97 8.12 4.32
C PHE A 95 -4.78 9.09 4.22
N ARG A 96 -3.72 8.87 5.02
CA ARG A 96 -2.48 9.66 4.93
C ARG A 96 -1.79 9.46 3.58
N ALA A 97 -1.67 8.21 3.12
CA ALA A 97 -1.10 7.88 1.81
C ALA A 97 -1.86 8.58 0.68
N LYS A 98 -3.20 8.55 0.71
CA LYS A 98 -4.05 9.26 -0.24
C LYS A 98 -3.76 10.76 -0.28
N LYS A 99 -3.63 11.42 0.88
CA LYS A 99 -3.27 12.85 0.94
C LYS A 99 -1.88 13.14 0.36
N LEU A 100 -0.91 12.26 0.60
CA LEU A 100 0.44 12.40 0.03
C LEU A 100 0.42 12.28 -1.49
N LEU A 101 -0.36 11.34 -2.03
CA LEU A 101 -0.50 11.13 -3.46
C LEU A 101 -1.30 12.25 -4.15
N ALA A 102 -2.34 12.77 -3.49
CA ALA A 102 -3.06 13.95 -3.97
C ALA A 102 -2.14 15.17 -4.15
N LYS A 103 -1.20 15.38 -3.22
CA LYS A 103 -0.17 16.43 -3.35
C LYS A 103 0.78 16.22 -4.54
N LYS A 104 0.88 14.99 -5.04
CA LYS A 104 1.65 14.63 -6.23
C LYS A 104 0.79 14.63 -7.51
N GLY A 105 -0.44 15.14 -7.45
CA GLY A 105 -1.35 15.24 -8.60
C GLY A 105 -2.16 13.96 -8.88
N ILE A 106 -2.09 12.95 -8.01
CA ILE A 106 -2.82 11.69 -8.17
C ILE A 106 -4.12 11.77 -7.37
N THR A 107 -5.23 11.95 -8.06
CA THR A 107 -6.53 12.30 -7.42
C THR A 107 -7.57 11.19 -7.47
N ASP A 108 -7.49 10.26 -8.42
CA ASP A 108 -8.43 9.13 -8.54
C ASP A 108 -8.03 7.97 -7.62
N ILE A 109 -8.19 8.21 -6.31
CA ILE A 109 -7.81 7.28 -5.25
C ILE A 109 -8.98 7.05 -4.30
N LEU A 110 -9.37 5.79 -4.18
CA LEU A 110 -10.34 5.30 -3.20
C LEU A 110 -9.59 4.81 -1.95
N ASP A 111 -10.09 5.16 -0.78
CA ASP A 111 -9.63 4.62 0.51
C ASP A 111 -10.62 3.57 1.00
N LEU A 112 -10.15 2.37 1.33
CA LEU A 112 -11.01 1.31 1.85
C LEU A 112 -11.46 1.67 3.27
N GLU A 113 -12.75 1.90 3.43
CA GLU A 113 -13.35 2.25 4.71
C GLU A 113 -13.09 1.15 5.76
N GLY A 114 -12.53 1.54 6.91
CA GLY A 114 -12.20 0.61 7.99
C GLY A 114 -11.06 -0.36 7.69
N GLY A 115 -10.40 -0.23 6.52
CA GLY A 115 -9.25 -1.04 6.12
C GLY A 115 -9.53 -2.54 6.03
N ILE A 116 -8.47 -3.34 6.15
CA ILE A 116 -8.57 -4.81 6.07
C ILE A 116 -9.39 -5.42 7.21
N ASN A 117 -9.51 -4.74 8.35
CA ASN A 117 -10.38 -5.20 9.45
C ASN A 117 -11.84 -5.20 9.03
N ALA A 118 -12.30 -4.12 8.37
CA ALA A 118 -13.65 -4.05 7.84
C ALA A 118 -13.84 -5.03 6.67
N TRP A 119 -12.83 -5.22 5.82
CA TRP A 119 -12.85 -6.25 4.76
C TRP A 119 -13.15 -7.63 5.32
N VAL A 120 -12.36 -8.11 6.29
CA VAL A 120 -12.54 -9.43 6.90
C VAL A 120 -13.88 -9.52 7.66
N LYS A 121 -14.27 -8.47 8.39
CA LYS A 121 -15.55 -8.43 9.11
C LYS A 121 -16.75 -8.60 8.17
N ASN A 122 -16.64 -8.13 6.93
CA ASN A 122 -17.68 -8.26 5.91
C ASN A 122 -17.54 -9.54 5.05
N GLY A 123 -16.74 -10.52 5.49
CA GLY A 123 -16.58 -11.80 4.82
C GLY A 123 -15.60 -11.79 3.65
N GLY A 124 -14.81 -10.72 3.50
CA GLY A 124 -13.76 -10.65 2.50
C GLY A 124 -12.60 -11.61 2.77
N GLU A 125 -12.16 -12.32 1.74
CA GLU A 125 -11.06 -13.29 1.85
C GLU A 125 -9.69 -12.59 1.90
N VAL A 126 -8.75 -13.16 2.65
CA VAL A 126 -7.36 -12.72 2.68
C VAL A 126 -6.45 -13.85 2.20
N ILE A 127 -5.49 -13.50 1.36
CA ILE A 127 -4.44 -14.40 0.89
C ILE A 127 -3.28 -14.31 1.85
N THR A 128 -2.89 -15.44 2.42
CA THR A 128 -1.65 -15.55 3.19
C THR A 128 -0.60 -16.18 2.27
N PRO A 129 0.59 -15.57 2.10
CA PRO A 129 1.67 -16.24 1.40
C PRO A 129 1.95 -17.55 2.14
N GLN A 130 1.80 -18.68 1.44
CA GLN A 130 2.24 -19.95 1.99
C GLN A 130 3.75 -19.84 2.19
N LYS A 131 4.25 -20.11 3.39
CA LYS A 131 5.70 -20.27 3.59
C LYS A 131 6.13 -21.47 2.74
N THR A 132 6.60 -21.22 1.52
CA THR A 132 7.25 -22.24 0.69
C THR A 132 8.45 -22.77 1.46
N SER A 133 8.72 -24.06 1.32
CA SER A 133 9.80 -24.80 2.00
C SER A 133 11.19 -24.14 1.88
N GLU A 134 11.38 -23.22 0.94
CA GLU A 134 12.58 -22.42 0.73
C GLU A 134 12.84 -21.40 1.86
N MET A 135 11.81 -20.79 2.46
CA MET A 135 11.99 -19.85 3.57
C MET A 135 12.32 -20.54 4.91
N LYS A 136 12.01 -21.83 5.07
CA LYS A 136 12.50 -22.62 6.21
C LYS A 136 14.00 -22.88 6.14
N GLN A 137 14.59 -22.83 4.95
CA GLN A 137 16.02 -23.03 4.77
C GLN A 137 16.80 -21.77 5.14
N GLN A 138 16.27 -20.58 4.82
CA GLN A 138 16.89 -19.30 5.18
C GLN A 138 16.93 -19.06 6.70
N ASP A 139 15.82 -19.35 7.42
CA ASP A 139 15.76 -19.23 8.89
C ASP A 139 16.75 -20.21 9.57
N LYS A 140 16.93 -21.42 9.02
CA LYS A 140 17.95 -22.38 9.50
C LYS A 140 19.37 -21.94 9.21
N VAL A 141 19.62 -21.34 8.04
CA VAL A 141 20.95 -20.87 7.64
C VAL A 141 21.40 -19.71 8.53
N GLU A 142 20.49 -18.82 8.93
CA GLU A 142 20.84 -17.72 9.85
C GLU A 142 21.10 -18.24 11.28
N GLU A 143 20.29 -19.17 11.79
CA GLU A 143 20.47 -19.78 13.11
C GLU A 143 21.74 -20.63 13.20
N GLU A 144 22.11 -21.36 12.14
CA GLU A 144 23.38 -22.10 12.03
C GLU A 144 24.58 -21.15 11.90
N TYR A 145 24.47 -20.07 11.12
CA TYR A 145 25.53 -19.07 10.92
C TYR A 145 25.90 -18.32 12.21
N TYR A 146 24.93 -18.10 13.12
CA TYR A 146 25.17 -17.47 14.42
C TYR A 146 25.51 -18.44 15.58
N SER A 147 25.42 -19.76 15.37
CA SER A 147 25.73 -20.77 16.40
C SER A 147 27.21 -20.83 16.81
N GLY A 148 28.11 -20.25 16.01
CA GLY A 148 29.55 -20.20 16.28
C GLY A 148 30.01 -19.04 17.17
N TYR A 149 29.11 -18.15 17.59
CA TYR A 149 29.47 -17.03 18.46
C TYR A 149 29.44 -17.44 19.94
N PRO A 150 30.43 -17.04 20.76
CA PRO A 150 30.39 -17.30 22.19
C PRO A 150 29.17 -16.62 22.82
N GLU A 151 28.55 -17.23 23.83
CA GLU A 151 27.33 -16.72 24.51
C GLU A 151 27.41 -15.26 24.98
N ASN A 152 28.62 -14.72 25.10
CA ASN A 152 28.90 -13.37 25.60
C ASN A 152 29.14 -12.35 24.47
N PHE A 153 28.90 -12.70 23.20
CA PHE A 153 29.11 -11.81 22.08
C PHE A 153 27.97 -10.77 21.95
N VAL A 154 28.30 -9.51 22.26
CA VAL A 154 27.38 -8.38 22.09
C VAL A 154 27.59 -7.77 20.71
N VAL A 155 26.59 -7.87 19.83
CA VAL A 155 26.61 -7.19 18.52
C VAL A 155 26.62 -5.67 18.78
N PRO A 156 27.63 -4.92 18.30
CA PRO A 156 27.69 -3.47 18.49
C PRO A 156 26.45 -2.82 17.85
N LYS A 157 25.82 -1.87 18.56
CA LYS A 157 24.71 -1.09 17.99
C LYS A 157 25.19 -0.35 16.74
N GLY A 158 24.48 -0.55 15.62
CA GLY A 158 24.73 0.13 14.34
C GLY A 158 25.20 -0.79 13.19
N VAL A 159 25.48 -2.06 13.45
CA VAL A 159 26.04 -2.97 12.41
C VAL A 159 24.96 -3.55 11.49
N CYS A 160 23.69 -3.64 11.92
CA CYS A 160 22.60 -4.17 11.08
C CYS A 160 22.04 -3.18 10.06
N GLU A 161 22.44 -1.90 10.08
CA GLU A 161 21.84 -0.86 9.22
C GLU A 161 22.38 -0.86 7.77
N GLN A 162 23.43 -1.63 7.46
CA GLN A 162 24.01 -1.66 6.11
C GLN A 162 23.78 -2.97 5.33
N GLY A 163 23.07 -3.94 5.89
CA GLY A 163 22.78 -5.20 5.18
C GLY A 163 24.01 -6.04 4.81
N ILE A 164 25.17 -5.75 5.42
CA ILE A 164 26.42 -6.50 5.26
C ILE A 164 26.78 -7.01 6.67
N PRO A 165 26.90 -8.34 6.91
CA PRO A 165 27.37 -8.83 8.20
C PRO A 165 28.79 -8.31 8.45
N PRO A 166 29.15 -7.96 9.69
CA PRO A 166 30.49 -7.49 10.00
C PRO A 166 31.48 -8.58 9.58
N ALA A 167 32.44 -8.24 8.71
CA ALA A 167 33.48 -9.19 8.33
C ALA A 167 34.20 -9.67 9.61
N MET A 168 34.39 -10.99 9.74
CA MET A 168 35.28 -11.55 10.75
C MET A 168 36.71 -11.07 10.47
N GLU A 169 37.11 -9.94 11.06
CA GLU A 169 38.52 -9.59 11.14
C GLU A 169 39.16 -10.44 12.24
N PHE A 170 39.77 -11.55 11.83
CA PHE A 170 40.71 -12.26 12.68
C PHE A 170 41.91 -11.36 12.93
N LYS A 171 42.12 -10.94 14.18
CA LYS A 171 43.41 -10.35 14.59
C LYS A 171 44.50 -11.35 14.23
N LYS A 172 45.41 -10.96 13.33
CA LYS A 172 46.67 -11.67 13.14
C LYS A 172 47.39 -11.69 14.50
N ASN A 173 47.45 -12.86 15.13
CA ASN A 173 48.33 -13.07 16.26
C ASN A 173 49.77 -12.96 15.76
N ASN A 174 50.42 -11.85 16.10
CA ASN A 174 51.87 -11.76 16.06
C ASN A 174 52.41 -12.74 17.12
N GLY A 175 53.35 -13.58 16.69
CA GLY A 175 53.77 -14.78 17.40
C GLY A 175 54.38 -14.56 18.77
N LEU A 176 54.42 -15.68 19.52
CA LEU A 176 55.57 -16.27 20.20
C LEU A 176 55.23 -17.74 20.49
#